data_AF-A0A9D7YEZ1-F1
#
_entry.id   AF-A0A9D7YEZ1-F1
#
_cell.length_a   1.000
_cell.length_b   1.000
_cell.length_c   1.000
_cell.angle_alpha   90.00
_cell.angle_beta   90.00
_cell.angle_gamma   90.00
#
_symmetry.space_group_name_H-M   'P 1'
#
loop_
_entity.id
_entity.type
_entity.pdbx_description
1 polymer ?
#
loop_
_entity_poly.entity_id
_entity_poly.type
_entity_poly.pdbx_seq_one_letter_code
_entity_poly.pdbx_strand_id
1 'polypeptide(L)' 'MYDYKFYKEAEKDLDKLNNNVKILFAKKLSQIVKNPEIGKDLGNKNNLNLA' A
#
# COMPACT_ATOMS: atom_id res chain seq x y z
N MET A 1 0.08 16.60 -1.70
CA MET A 1 0.13 15.34 -0.94
C MET A 1 -1.15 14.61 -1.29
N TYR A 2 -1.06 13.36 -1.71
CA TYR A 2 -2.23 12.61 -2.16
C TYR A 2 -3.04 12.16 -0.94
N ASP A 3 -4.35 12.00 -1.09
CA ASP A 3 -5.14 11.30 -0.08
C ASP A 3 -5.12 9.81 -0.37
N TYR A 4 -5.15 8.98 0.68
CA TYR A 4 -5.24 7.53 0.56
C TYR A 4 -6.39 7.01 1.39
N LYS A 5 -6.94 5.88 0.95
CA LYS A 5 -7.96 5.13 1.68
C LYS A 5 -7.67 3.64 1.52
N PHE A 6 -7.86 2.89 2.59
CA PHE A 6 -7.77 1.43 2.50
C PHE A 6 -9.13 0.82 2.15
N TYR A 7 -9.08 -0.26 1.39
CA TYR A 7 -10.18 -1.21 1.33
C TYR A 7 -10.24 -2.01 2.64
N LYS A 8 -11.43 -2.46 3.04
CA LYS A 8 -11.66 -3.13 4.33
C LYS A 8 -10.79 -4.38 4.48
N GLU A 9 -10.54 -5.08 3.39
CA GLU A 9 -9.68 -6.26 3.31
C GLU A 9 -8.23 -5.90 3.66
N ALA A 10 -7.72 -4.79 3.11
CA ALA A 10 -6.37 -4.31 3.37
C ALA A 10 -6.19 -3.84 4.82
N GLU A 11 -7.21 -3.22 5.44
CA GLU A 11 -7.18 -2.87 6.86
C GLU A 11 -7.05 -4.12 7.74
N LYS A 12 -7.86 -5.14 7.47
CA LYS A 12 -7.80 -6.42 8.21
C LYS A 12 -6.44 -7.11 8.07
N ASP A 13 -5.82 -7.01 6.89
CA ASP A 13 -4.50 -7.59 6.67
C ASP A 13 -3.39 -6.79 7.36
N LEU A 14 -3.50 -5.46 7.35
CA LEU A 14 -2.60 -4.59 8.12
C LEU A 14 -2.67 -4.93 9.61
N ASP A 15 -3.87 -5.16 10.15
CA ASP A 15 -4.06 -5.47 11.57
C ASP A 15 -3.38 -6.76 12.03
N LYS A 16 -3.27 -7.76 11.15
CA LYS A 16 -2.58 -9.04 11.42
C LYS A 16 -1.05 -8.91 11.46
N LEU A 17 -0.48 -7.82 10.95
CA LEU A 17 0.97 -7.62 10.94
C LEU A 17 1.49 -7.35 12.35
N ASN A 18 2.72 -7.79 12.63
CA ASN A 18 3.39 -7.42 13.88
C ASN A 18 3.74 -5.92 13.91
N ASN A 19 3.96 -5.39 15.12
CA ASN A 19 4.20 -3.96 15.32
C ASN A 19 5.41 -3.42 14.55
N ASN A 20 6.49 -4.19 14.46
CA ASN A 20 7.70 -3.75 13.75
C ASN A 20 7.44 -3.60 12.25
N VAL A 21 6.68 -4.52 11.65
CA VAL A 21 6.28 -4.44 10.23
C VAL A 21 5.31 -3.28 10.01
N LYS A 22 4.35 -3.05 10.92
CA LYS A 22 3.43 -1.89 10.85
C LYS A 22 4.20 -0.55 10.84
N ILE A 23 5.25 -0.42 11.64
CA ILE A 23 6.09 0.79 11.66
C ILE A 23 6.79 0.99 10.30
N LEU A 24 7.38 -0.07 9.73
CA LEU A 24 8.03 0.00 8.42
C LEU A 24 7.04 0.35 7.32
N PHE A 25 5.85 -0.24 7.36
CA PHE A 25 4.75 0.05 6.44
C PHE A 25 4.34 1.53 6.51
N ALA A 26 4.09 2.08 7.71
CA ALA A 26 3.70 3.47 7.89
C ALA A 26 4.76 4.45 7.36
N LYS A 27 6.05 4.16 7.61
CA LYS A 27 7.15 4.94 7.03
C LYS A 27 7.10 4.95 5.51
N LYS A 28 6.90 3.78 4.89
CA LYS A 28 6.85 3.67 3.43
C LYS A 28 5.59 4.34 2.86
N LEU A 29 4.45 4.18 3.50
CA LEU A 29 3.20 4.84 3.14
C LEU A 29 3.37 6.37 3.12
N SER A 30 4.02 6.94 4.13
CA SER A 30 4.29 8.40 4.17
C SER A 30 5.10 8.90 2.97
N GLN A 31 5.97 8.06 2.41
CA GLN A 31 6.75 8.38 1.20
C GLN A 31 5.86 8.30 -0.05
N ILE A 32 5.06 7.24 -0.17
CA ILE A 32 4.14 7.01 -1.30
C ILE A 32 3.10 8.13 -1.38
N VAL A 33 2.53 8.53 -0.25
CA VAL A 33 1.52 9.60 -0.17
C VAL A 33 2.06 10.95 -0.66
N LYS A 34 3.38 11.17 -0.61
CA LYS A 34 4.04 12.36 -1.18
C LYS A 34 4.41 12.16 -2.66
N ASN A 35 4.80 10.97 -3.05
CA ASN A 35 5.21 10.63 -4.41
C ASN A 35 4.79 9.20 -4.78
N PRO A 36 3.57 8.98 -5.29
CA PRO A 36 3.04 7.64 -5.58
C PRO A 36 3.82 6.90 -6.66
N GLU A 37 4.42 7.65 -7.58
CA GLU A 37 5.25 7.18 -8.70
C GLU A 37 6.51 6.41 -8.24
N ILE A 38 6.88 6.50 -6.94
CA ILE A 38 7.99 5.71 -6.37
C ILE A 38 7.70 4.20 -6.36
N GLY A 39 6.42 3.83 -6.50
CA GLY A 39 6.01 2.45 -6.66
C GLY A 39 6.43 1.85 -7.99
N LYS A 40 6.09 0.59 -8.20
CA LYS A 40 6.16 -0.04 -9.52
C LYS A 40 4.74 -0.36 -9.95
N ASP A 41 4.41 -0.01 -11.18
CA ASP A 41 3.19 -0.48 -11.81
C ASP A 41 3.21 -2.02 -11.79
N LEU A 42 2.11 -2.60 -11.30
CA LEU A 42 1.95 -4.05 -11.22
C LEU A 42 1.55 -4.66 -12.57
N GLY A 43 1.02 -3.83 -13.49
CA GLY A 43 0.57 -4.22 -14.82
C GLY A 43 -0.55 -5.27 -14.80
N ASN A 44 -0.67 -6.01 -15.89
CA ASN A 44 -1.57 -7.16 -15.97
C ASN A 44 -0.86 -8.41 -15.41
N LYS A 45 -1.21 -8.81 -14.18
CA LYS A 45 -0.76 -10.06 -13.57
C LYS A 45 -1.96 -10.95 -13.29
N ASN A 46 -1.85 -12.23 -13.66
CA ASN A 46 -2.87 -13.25 -13.41
C ASN A 46 -4.27 -12.90 -14.00
N ASN A 47 -4.34 -12.30 -15.19
CA ASN A 47 -5.58 -11.83 -15.84
C ASN A 47 -6.39 -10.80 -15.02
N LEU A 48 -5.78 -10.18 -14.00
CA LEU A 48 -6.35 -9.04 -13.32
C LEU A 48 -5.74 -7.78 -13.94
N ASN A 49 -6.59 -6.94 -14.53
CA ASN A 49 -6.16 -5.62 -14.95
C ASN A 49 -6.01 -4.75 -13.69
N LEU A 50 -4.78 -4.61 -13.22
CA LEU A 50 -4.41 -3.83 -12.04
C LEU A 50 -3.72 -2.51 -12.42
N ALA A 51 -3.74 -2.17 -13.71
CA ALA A 51 -3.32 -0.89 -14.27
C ALA A 51 -4.38 0.19 -14.05
#